data_AF-A0A2S1JMD9-F1
#
_entry.id   AF-A0A2S1JMD9-F1
#
_cell.length_a   1.000
_cell.length_b   1.000
_cell.length_c   1.000
_cell.angle_alpha   90.00
_cell.angle_beta   90.00
_cell.angle_gamma   90.00
#
_symmetry.space_group_name_H-M   'P 1'
#
loop_
_entity.id
_entity.type
_entity.pdbx_description
1 polymer ?
#
loop_
_entity_poly.entity_id
_entity_poly.type
_entity_poly.pdbx_seq_one_letter_code
_entity_poly.pdbx_strand_id
1 'polypeptide(L)'
;MKRLFFTALVLLLLGAFLPEAINNYPGYLVIGIGGELNKGYEMNLWFAIFSLVAALIILFFLIWLARSLLRGFRGSVDRLRFGRQRVARRRLTSGLVEFMEGNWSRARRQLLKSAPRSEAPLINYLAAARSAFELGFREEANELLAKAEACGEDTRLAVALSQARMQLLDKHYEQCIASLERAKQLEPKHPALLQLLKQAYYLLGDWSRLRALLPELEKHANMPEAEFHQLELEVYQHQLTEAANRNDIDKLQATWQSLSGRWQRSEALRSLYAQQLHRIGEDTEAEKHLRWLLNRAWDSDLAELYGCLVGADPAAQISAAEGWLKEYGESASLLTCLGRLSMRNELWGKAQQYFEKSLLLRRDPITSAELARLFQSLGEKDKAAKLYEEGLLQAVTDLPKLPMPSQGTPLLGAHA
;
A
#
# COMPACT_ATOMS: atom_id res chain seq x y z
N MET A 1 -52.56 46.57 -6.89
CA MET A 1 -53.66 47.50 -7.22
C MET A 1 -54.52 47.89 -6.02
N LYS A 2 -55.05 46.96 -5.21
CA LYS A 2 -55.90 47.28 -4.04
C LYS A 2 -55.26 48.22 -3.00
N ARG A 3 -53.95 48.07 -2.72
CA ARG A 3 -53.21 48.94 -1.77
C ARG A 3 -53.07 50.39 -2.27
N LEU A 4 -52.80 50.58 -3.56
CA LEU A 4 -52.68 51.90 -4.19
C LEU A 4 -54.02 52.63 -4.23
N PHE A 5 -55.12 51.91 -4.48
CA PHE A 5 -56.47 52.45 -4.46
C PHE A 5 -56.89 52.88 -3.05
N PHE A 6 -56.62 52.06 -2.03
CA PHE A 6 -56.91 52.41 -0.64
C PHE A 6 -56.10 53.61 -0.14
N THR A 7 -54.81 53.69 -0.50
CA THR A 7 -53.98 54.85 -0.14
C THR A 7 -54.45 56.12 -0.84
N ALA A 8 -54.89 56.04 -2.10
CA ALA A 8 -55.43 57.19 -2.82
C ALA A 8 -56.76 57.67 -2.24
N LEU A 9 -57.67 56.76 -1.87
CA LEU A 9 -58.95 57.08 -1.23
C LEU A 9 -58.76 57.78 0.13
N VAL A 10 -57.83 57.28 0.95
CA VAL A 10 -57.49 57.87 2.25
C VAL A 10 -56.83 59.25 2.08
N LEU A 11 -55.95 59.42 1.08
CA LEU A 11 -55.33 60.73 0.78
C LEU A 11 -56.35 61.77 0.31
N LEU A 12 -57.36 61.35 -0.45
CA LEU A 12 -58.40 62.23 -0.97
C LEU A 12 -59.37 62.67 0.15
N LEU A 13 -59.73 61.75 1.04
CA LEU A 13 -60.51 62.05 2.25
C LEU A 13 -59.77 62.98 3.21
N LEU A 14 -58.47 62.75 3.46
CA LEU A 14 -57.64 63.65 4.25
C LEU A 14 -57.48 65.02 3.57
N GLY A 15 -57.27 65.04 2.25
CA GLY A 15 -57.10 66.28 1.48
C GLY A 15 -58.33 67.19 1.49
N ALA A 16 -59.54 66.63 1.59
CA ALA A 16 -60.77 67.40 1.72
C ALA A 16 -61.04 67.89 3.16
N PHE A 17 -60.61 67.13 4.17
CA PHE A 17 -60.91 67.44 5.58
C PHE A 17 -59.90 68.40 6.24
N LEU A 18 -58.63 68.39 5.79
CA LEU A 18 -57.57 69.24 6.33
C LEU A 18 -57.86 70.76 6.18
N PRO A 19 -58.29 71.28 5.02
CA PRO A 19 -58.51 72.72 4.84
C PRO A 19 -59.63 73.26 5.74
N GLU A 20 -60.68 72.46 5.96
CA GLU A 20 -61.82 72.81 6.83
C GLU A 20 -61.42 72.87 8.31
N ALA A 21 -60.54 71.95 8.75
CA ALA A 21 -60.02 71.93 10.12
C ALA A 21 -59.02 73.07 10.39
N ILE A 22 -58.24 73.49 9.38
CA ILE A 22 -57.28 74.60 9.46
C ILE A 22 -58.00 75.94 9.69
N ASN A 23 -59.14 76.16 9.03
CA ASN A 23 -59.89 77.41 9.15
C ASN A 23 -60.67 77.55 10.46
N ASN A 24 -61.10 76.45 11.08
CA ASN A 24 -61.95 76.48 12.28
C ASN A 24 -61.16 76.52 13.61
N TYR A 25 -59.85 76.24 13.61
CA TYR A 25 -59.02 76.25 14.83
C TYR A 25 -57.67 76.96 14.59
N PRO A 26 -57.59 78.30 14.73
CA PRO A 26 -56.33 79.04 14.68
C PRO A 26 -55.58 78.88 16.01
N GLY A 27 -54.94 77.73 16.20
CA GLY A 27 -54.02 77.53 17.32
C GLY A 27 -52.68 78.24 17.07
N TYR A 28 -52.05 78.75 18.14
CA TYR A 28 -50.69 79.30 18.10
C TYR A 28 -49.75 78.42 18.93
N LEU A 29 -48.56 78.17 18.42
CA LEU A 29 -47.50 77.44 19.12
C LEU A 29 -46.43 78.45 19.54
N VAL A 30 -46.21 78.56 20.86
CA VAL A 30 -45.13 79.39 21.43
C VAL A 30 -43.98 78.45 21.80
N ILE A 31 -42.84 78.58 21.12
CA ILE A 31 -41.61 77.85 21.47
C ILE A 31 -40.68 78.82 22.21
N GLY A 32 -40.54 78.63 23.52
CA GLY A 32 -39.58 79.37 24.35
C GLY A 32 -38.23 78.68 24.40
N ILE A 33 -37.16 79.40 24.07
CA ILE A 33 -35.79 78.87 24.14
C ILE A 33 -35.04 79.62 25.26
N GLY A 34 -34.66 78.88 26.30
CA GLY A 34 -33.74 79.36 27.34
C GLY A 34 -34.37 80.26 28.41
N GLY A 35 -34.99 79.66 29.42
CA GLY A 35 -35.08 80.15 30.82
C GLY A 35 -35.83 81.45 31.13
N GLU A 36 -35.93 82.40 30.20
CA GLU A 36 -36.62 83.68 30.37
C GLU A 36 -37.68 83.81 29.28
N LEU A 37 -38.95 83.89 29.69
CA LEU A 37 -40.13 83.80 28.84
C LEU A 37 -40.33 84.95 27.82
N ASN A 38 -39.35 85.82 27.57
CA ASN A 38 -39.51 87.01 26.72
C ASN A 38 -38.90 86.90 25.31
N LYS A 39 -38.45 85.72 24.87
CA LYS A 39 -38.14 85.46 23.46
C LYS A 39 -38.83 84.18 22.98
N GLY A 40 -40.15 84.23 22.94
CA GLY A 40 -40.98 83.23 22.27
C GLY A 40 -41.14 83.60 20.80
N TYR A 41 -40.81 82.67 19.89
CA TYR A 41 -41.22 82.82 18.50
C TYR A 41 -42.63 82.26 18.36
N GLU A 42 -43.60 83.13 18.13
CA GLU A 42 -44.97 82.76 17.86
C GLU A 42 -45.08 82.33 16.39
N MET A 43 -45.45 81.07 16.18
CA MET A 43 -45.75 80.55 14.84
C MET A 43 -47.14 79.93 14.82
N ASN A 44 -47.77 79.99 13.64
CA ASN A 44 -49.05 79.34 13.41
C ASN A 44 -48.89 77.82 13.66
N LEU A 45 -49.75 77.23 14.48
CA LEU A 45 -49.71 75.80 14.85
C LEU A 45 -49.67 74.90 13.61
N TRP A 46 -50.40 75.27 12.57
CA TRP A 46 -50.40 74.52 11.31
C TRP A 46 -49.06 74.60 10.58
N PHE A 47 -48.41 75.76 10.59
CA PHE A 47 -47.06 75.91 10.02
C PHE A 47 -46.04 75.07 10.78
N ALA A 48 -46.13 75.03 12.11
CA ALA A 48 -45.28 74.18 12.95
C ALA A 48 -45.47 72.70 12.61
N ILE A 49 -46.72 72.23 12.53
CA ILE A 49 -47.08 70.84 12.20
C ILE A 49 -46.59 70.48 10.80
N PHE A 50 -46.85 71.31 9.79
CA PHE A 50 -46.38 71.06 8.42
C PHE A 50 -44.85 71.04 8.34
N SER A 51 -44.16 71.94 9.03
CA SER A 51 -42.69 71.96 9.04
C SER A 51 -42.11 70.71 9.72
N LEU A 52 -42.74 70.23 10.81
CA LEU A 52 -42.34 69.02 11.51
C LEU A 52 -42.52 67.78 10.62
N VAL A 53 -43.68 67.68 9.96
CA VAL A 53 -43.96 66.58 9.02
C VAL A 53 -42.99 66.62 7.84
N ALA A 54 -42.72 67.80 7.28
CA ALA A 54 -41.74 67.96 6.20
C ALA A 54 -40.32 67.56 6.66
N ALA A 55 -39.90 67.99 7.85
CA ALA A 55 -38.61 67.62 8.42
C ALA A 55 -38.50 66.10 8.64
N LEU A 56 -39.56 65.45 9.13
CA LEU A 56 -39.61 63.99 9.28
C LEU A 56 -39.54 63.26 7.95
N ILE A 57 -40.21 63.76 6.90
CA ILE A 57 -40.14 63.19 5.55
C ILE A 57 -38.72 63.33 4.98
N ILE A 58 -38.10 64.50 5.12
CA ILE A 58 -36.73 64.75 4.67
C ILE A 58 -35.75 63.83 5.41
N LEU A 59 -35.88 63.73 6.73
CA LEU A 59 -35.06 62.83 7.55
C LEU A 59 -35.24 61.37 7.14
N PHE A 60 -36.48 60.93 6.92
CA PHE A 60 -36.76 59.59 6.41
C PHE A 60 -36.10 59.35 5.04
N PHE A 61 -36.17 60.33 4.14
CA PHE A 61 -35.57 60.25 2.80
C PHE A 61 -34.04 60.21 2.87
N LEU A 62 -33.42 61.02 3.73
CA LEU A 62 -31.98 61.00 3.99
C LEU A 62 -31.53 59.67 4.58
N ILE A 63 -32.26 59.12 5.57
CA ILE A 63 -31.98 57.79 6.14
C ILE A 63 -32.13 56.70 5.09
N TRP A 64 -33.16 56.78 4.25
CA TRP A 64 -33.39 55.82 3.16
C TRP A 64 -32.25 55.87 2.13
N LEU A 65 -31.84 57.07 1.72
CA LEU A 65 -30.75 57.30 0.77
C LEU A 65 -29.41 56.82 1.34
N ALA A 66 -29.09 57.17 2.59
CA ALA A 66 -27.90 56.70 3.29
C ALA A 66 -27.88 55.16 3.37
N ARG A 67 -29.00 54.53 3.75
CA ARG A 67 -29.13 53.06 3.77
C ARG A 67 -29.05 52.44 2.38
N SER A 68 -29.48 53.13 1.33
CA SER A 68 -29.41 52.65 -0.06
C SER A 68 -27.97 52.67 -0.58
N LEU A 69 -27.27 53.78 -0.36
CA LEU A 69 -25.85 53.93 -0.73
C LEU A 69 -24.96 52.95 0.04
N LEU A 70 -25.19 52.78 1.34
CA LEU A 70 -24.47 51.78 2.16
C LEU A 70 -24.74 50.33 1.70
N ARG A 71 -25.97 50.01 1.27
CA ARG A 71 -26.32 48.69 0.72
C ARG A 71 -25.71 48.45 -0.67
N GLY A 72 -25.61 49.48 -1.51
CA GLY A 72 -24.97 49.41 -2.83
C GLY A 72 -23.46 49.15 -2.74
N PHE A 73 -22.78 49.78 -1.78
CA PHE A 73 -21.35 49.55 -1.53
C PHE A 73 -21.07 48.20 -0.86
N ARG A 74 -21.80 47.84 0.21
CA ARG A 74 -21.59 46.53 0.89
C ARG A 74 -22.00 45.34 0.02
N GLY A 75 -23.12 45.44 -0.71
CA GLY A 75 -23.62 44.36 -1.58
C GLY A 75 -22.80 44.12 -2.86
N SER A 76 -21.91 45.04 -3.24
CA SER A 76 -21.02 44.88 -4.41
C SER A 76 -19.72 44.16 -4.04
N VAL A 77 -19.16 44.44 -2.86
CA VAL A 77 -17.94 43.78 -2.36
C VAL A 77 -18.22 42.31 -2.02
N ASP A 78 -19.36 42.03 -1.38
CA ASP A 78 -19.77 40.66 -1.07
C ASP A 78 -20.07 39.86 -2.34
N ARG A 79 -20.83 40.40 -3.32
CA ARG A 79 -21.07 39.69 -4.59
C ARG A 79 -19.80 39.39 -5.39
N LEU A 80 -18.83 40.29 -5.39
CA LEU A 80 -17.53 40.07 -6.04
C LEU A 80 -16.71 38.99 -5.32
N ARG A 81 -16.74 38.96 -3.98
CA ARG A 81 -16.05 37.95 -3.15
C ARG A 81 -16.70 36.57 -3.29
N PHE A 82 -18.03 36.47 -3.16
CA PHE A 82 -18.78 35.23 -3.32
C PHE A 82 -18.73 34.69 -4.76
N GLY A 83 -18.72 35.57 -5.77
CA GLY A 83 -18.52 35.19 -7.16
C GLY A 83 -17.14 34.57 -7.41
N ARG A 84 -16.08 35.15 -6.84
CA ARG A 84 -14.71 34.64 -6.96
C ARG A 84 -14.49 33.31 -6.25
N GLN A 85 -15.09 33.10 -5.08
CA GLN A 85 -15.07 31.80 -4.38
C GLN A 85 -15.82 30.72 -5.17
N ARG A 86 -16.99 31.05 -5.73
CA ARG A 86 -17.74 30.11 -6.59
C ARG A 86 -16.93 29.71 -7.84
N VAL A 87 -16.18 30.64 -8.43
CA VAL A 87 -15.25 30.34 -9.54
C VAL A 87 -14.09 29.45 -9.08
N ALA A 88 -13.47 29.74 -7.93
CA ALA A 88 -12.40 28.92 -7.38
C ALA A 88 -12.88 27.48 -7.10
N ARG A 89 -14.07 27.30 -6.52
CA ARG A 89 -14.68 25.99 -6.27
C ARG A 89 -14.96 25.23 -7.56
N ARG A 90 -15.52 25.89 -8.58
CA ARG A 90 -15.72 25.27 -9.91
C ARG A 90 -14.41 24.82 -10.54
N ARG A 91 -13.35 25.63 -10.44
CA ARG A 91 -12.01 25.27 -10.95
C ARG A 91 -11.37 24.15 -10.16
N LEU A 92 -11.56 24.09 -8.85
CA LEU A 92 -11.12 22.97 -8.03
C LEU A 92 -11.81 21.68 -8.47
N THR A 93 -13.15 21.67 -8.54
CA THR A 93 -13.90 20.48 -8.97
C THR A 93 -13.49 20.04 -10.38
N SER A 94 -13.43 20.97 -11.34
CA SER A 94 -12.98 20.67 -12.70
C SER A 94 -11.53 20.19 -12.74
N GLY A 95 -10.64 20.80 -11.95
CA GLY A 95 -9.23 20.39 -11.86
C GLY A 95 -9.04 19.00 -11.25
N LEU A 96 -9.87 18.61 -10.29
CA LEU A 96 -9.87 17.27 -9.71
C LEU A 96 -10.45 16.22 -10.67
N VAL A 97 -11.46 16.57 -11.46
CA VAL A 97 -11.95 15.69 -12.54
C VAL A 97 -10.84 15.44 -13.55
N GLU A 98 -10.20 16.50 -14.05
CA GLU A 98 -9.07 16.39 -14.98
C GLU A 98 -7.89 15.60 -14.36
N PHE A 99 -7.67 15.73 -13.05
CA PHE A 99 -6.66 14.94 -12.32
C PHE A 99 -7.00 13.45 -12.32
N MET A 100 -8.25 13.10 -12.04
CA MET A 100 -8.72 11.70 -12.05
C MET A 100 -8.73 11.09 -13.45
N GLU A 101 -8.96 11.91 -14.48
CA GLU A 101 -8.88 11.51 -15.90
C GLU A 101 -7.43 11.37 -16.41
N GLY A 102 -6.42 11.76 -15.61
CA GLY A 102 -5.01 11.74 -16.02
C GLY A 102 -4.60 12.89 -16.93
N ASN A 103 -5.43 13.93 -17.08
CA ASN A 103 -5.14 15.13 -17.85
C ASN A 103 -4.25 16.11 -17.06
N TRP A 104 -3.03 15.68 -16.72
CA TRP A 104 -2.11 16.34 -15.78
C TRP A 104 -1.88 17.83 -16.09
N SER A 105 -1.70 18.18 -17.36
CA SER A 105 -1.47 19.58 -17.79
C SER A 105 -2.66 20.49 -17.48
N ARG A 106 -3.90 20.01 -17.68
CA ARG A 106 -5.12 20.77 -17.40
C ARG A 106 -5.40 20.81 -15.90
N ALA A 107 -5.27 19.67 -15.23
CA ALA A 107 -5.40 19.54 -13.78
C ALA A 107 -4.49 20.54 -13.06
N ARG A 108 -3.17 20.48 -13.31
CA ARG A 108 -2.17 21.41 -12.74
C ARG A 108 -2.58 22.86 -12.92
N ARG A 109 -2.93 23.27 -14.15
CA ARG A 109 -3.31 24.66 -14.46
C ARG A 109 -4.54 25.12 -13.68
N GLN A 110 -5.58 24.30 -13.60
CA GLN A 110 -6.83 24.64 -12.90
C GLN A 110 -6.66 24.65 -11.38
N LEU A 111 -5.91 23.69 -10.84
CA LEU A 111 -5.65 23.54 -9.40
C LEU A 111 -4.78 24.70 -8.88
N LEU A 112 -3.69 25.05 -9.59
CA LEU A 112 -2.85 26.20 -9.21
C LEU A 112 -3.60 27.54 -9.30
N LYS A 113 -4.41 27.73 -10.35
CA LYS A 113 -5.23 28.95 -10.49
C LYS A 113 -6.31 29.09 -9.42
N SER A 114 -6.73 27.99 -8.80
CA SER A 114 -7.73 28.00 -7.73
C SER A 114 -7.12 28.03 -6.33
N ALA A 115 -5.87 27.57 -6.15
CA ALA A 115 -5.25 27.41 -4.83
C ALA A 115 -5.27 28.67 -3.93
N PRO A 116 -4.89 29.88 -4.39
CA PRO A 116 -4.81 31.06 -3.52
C PRO A 116 -6.18 31.57 -3.02
N ARG A 117 -7.28 31.10 -3.60
CA ARG A 117 -8.66 31.54 -3.32
C ARG A 117 -9.59 30.38 -2.96
N SER A 118 -9.03 29.18 -2.81
CA SER A 118 -9.76 27.96 -2.45
C SER A 118 -9.97 27.93 -0.93
N GLU A 119 -11.07 27.33 -0.51
CA GLU A 119 -11.30 26.98 0.89
C GLU A 119 -10.46 25.76 1.32
N ALA A 120 -9.91 25.01 0.36
CA ALA A 120 -9.05 23.84 0.59
C ALA A 120 -7.73 23.95 -0.21
N PRO A 121 -6.83 24.90 0.11
CA PRO A 121 -5.59 25.13 -0.64
C PRO A 121 -4.64 23.92 -0.60
N LEU A 122 -4.64 23.14 0.50
CA LEU A 122 -3.84 21.92 0.65
C LEU A 122 -4.09 20.94 -0.51
N ILE A 123 -5.34 20.56 -0.76
CA ILE A 123 -5.72 19.58 -1.78
C ILE A 123 -5.30 20.10 -3.17
N ASN A 124 -5.48 21.40 -3.43
CA ASN A 124 -5.06 22.01 -4.68
C ASN A 124 -3.56 21.85 -4.91
N TYR A 125 -2.74 22.17 -3.91
CA TYR A 125 -1.29 22.09 -4.03
C TYR A 125 -0.80 20.65 -4.12
N LEU A 126 -1.36 19.70 -3.35
CA LEU A 126 -0.99 18.28 -3.44
C LEU A 126 -1.33 17.68 -4.81
N ALA A 127 -2.55 17.90 -5.31
CA ALA A 127 -2.95 17.39 -6.62
C ALA A 127 -2.20 18.09 -7.77
N ALA A 128 -1.86 19.37 -7.62
CA ALA A 128 -1.01 20.09 -8.57
C ALA A 128 0.44 19.58 -8.53
N ALA A 129 1.01 19.32 -7.35
CA ALA A 129 2.33 18.74 -7.17
C ALA A 129 2.41 17.37 -7.85
N ARG A 130 1.41 16.52 -7.61
CA ARG A 130 1.32 15.23 -8.28
C ARG A 130 1.18 15.37 -9.80
N SER A 131 0.36 16.28 -10.28
CA SER A 131 0.23 16.55 -11.72
C SER A 131 1.55 17.05 -12.34
N ALA A 132 2.30 17.89 -11.63
CA ALA A 132 3.61 18.36 -12.07
C ALA A 132 4.63 17.21 -12.13
N PHE A 133 4.63 16.33 -11.13
CA PHE A 133 5.45 15.13 -11.08
C PHE A 133 5.19 14.19 -12.26
N GLU A 134 3.92 13.94 -12.61
CA GLU A 134 3.53 13.10 -13.76
C GLU A 134 3.96 13.71 -15.10
N LEU A 135 4.07 15.04 -15.18
CA LEU A 135 4.60 15.74 -16.35
C LEU A 135 6.14 15.78 -16.40
N GLY A 136 6.82 15.22 -15.39
CA GLY A 136 8.28 15.23 -15.27
C GLY A 136 8.86 16.49 -14.61
N PHE A 137 8.04 17.43 -14.16
CA PHE A 137 8.49 18.67 -13.50
C PHE A 137 8.77 18.44 -12.01
N ARG A 138 9.91 17.80 -11.71
CA ARG A 138 10.30 17.41 -10.34
C ARG A 138 10.50 18.59 -9.39
N GLU A 139 11.22 19.62 -9.82
CA GLU A 139 11.49 20.82 -9.02
C GLU A 139 10.18 21.53 -8.65
N GLU A 140 9.31 21.73 -9.64
CA GLU A 140 8.00 22.32 -9.40
C GLU A 140 7.14 21.47 -8.46
N ALA A 141 7.16 20.14 -8.61
CA ALA A 141 6.43 19.26 -7.68
C ALA A 141 6.89 19.48 -6.22
N ASN A 142 8.19 19.60 -5.99
CA ASN A 142 8.75 19.88 -4.66
C ASN A 142 8.37 21.28 -4.15
N GLU A 143 8.41 22.31 -4.99
CA GLU A 143 7.95 23.65 -4.62
C GLU A 143 6.46 23.67 -4.23
N LEU A 144 5.63 22.90 -4.95
CA LEU A 144 4.20 22.79 -4.68
C LEU A 144 3.93 22.00 -3.40
N LEU A 145 4.72 20.98 -3.08
CA LEU A 145 4.68 20.32 -1.78
C LEU A 145 5.04 21.27 -0.64
N ALA A 146 6.07 22.11 -0.80
CA ALA A 146 6.44 23.11 0.21
C ALA A 146 5.30 24.14 0.43
N LYS A 147 4.61 24.55 -0.64
CA LYS A 147 3.41 25.40 -0.53
C LYS A 147 2.25 24.69 0.16
N ALA A 148 2.10 23.38 -0.05
CA ALA A 148 1.11 22.56 0.64
C ALA A 148 1.39 22.47 2.15
N GLU A 149 2.65 22.28 2.54
CA GLU A 149 3.09 22.24 3.94
C GLU A 149 2.87 23.58 4.66
N ALA A 150 3.09 24.70 3.96
CA ALA A 150 2.85 26.04 4.48
C ALA A 150 1.36 26.37 4.75
N CYS A 151 0.42 25.49 4.38
CA CYS A 151 -1.01 25.71 4.61
C CYS A 151 -1.43 25.44 6.07
N GLY A 152 -0.62 24.76 6.89
CA GLY A 152 -0.89 24.54 8.32
C GLY A 152 -0.20 23.31 8.90
N GLU A 153 -0.19 23.15 10.22
CA GLU A 153 0.50 22.03 10.88
C GLU A 153 -0.16 20.66 10.62
N ASP A 154 -1.49 20.62 10.51
CA ASP A 154 -2.26 19.40 10.21
C ASP A 154 -2.03 18.85 8.79
N THR A 155 -1.18 19.51 7.98
CA THR A 155 -0.90 19.12 6.60
C THR A 155 0.31 18.19 6.44
N ARG A 156 1.19 18.13 7.46
CA ARG A 156 2.50 17.47 7.37
C ARG A 156 2.39 16.01 6.94
N LEU A 157 1.44 15.25 7.49
CA LEU A 157 1.24 13.85 7.12
C LEU A 157 0.81 13.70 5.66
N ALA A 158 -0.16 14.49 5.19
CA ALA A 158 -0.66 14.44 3.82
C ALA A 158 0.43 14.79 2.79
N VAL A 159 1.27 15.79 3.11
CA VAL A 159 2.44 16.16 2.31
C VAL A 159 3.45 15.02 2.28
N ALA A 160 3.83 14.47 3.43
CA ALA A 160 4.80 13.38 3.52
C ALA A 160 4.33 12.11 2.79
N LEU A 161 3.06 11.73 2.91
CA LEU A 161 2.48 10.61 2.16
C LEU A 161 2.47 10.87 0.65
N SER A 162 2.17 12.10 0.23
CA SER A 162 2.19 12.47 -1.20
C SER A 162 3.61 12.43 -1.76
N GLN A 163 4.59 12.93 -1.01
CA GLN A 163 6.00 12.86 -1.36
C GLN A 163 6.49 11.40 -1.44
N ALA A 164 6.17 10.57 -0.44
CA ALA A 164 6.54 9.16 -0.41
C ALA A 164 5.95 8.39 -1.59
N ARG A 165 4.68 8.63 -1.96
CA ARG A 165 4.06 8.02 -3.16
C ARG A 165 4.80 8.39 -4.45
N MET A 166 5.25 9.63 -4.56
CA MET A 166 6.04 10.09 -5.70
C MET A 166 7.42 9.41 -5.73
N GLN A 167 8.13 9.37 -4.59
CA GLN A 167 9.43 8.68 -4.47
C GLN A 167 9.32 7.18 -4.79
N LEU A 168 8.24 6.53 -4.34
CA LEU A 168 7.99 5.11 -4.60
C LEU A 168 7.84 4.81 -6.10
N LEU A 169 7.16 5.68 -6.85
CA LEU A 169 6.96 5.50 -8.30
C LEU A 169 8.25 5.73 -9.09
N ASP A 170 9.07 6.67 -8.64
CA ASP A 170 10.40 6.87 -9.21
C ASP A 170 11.41 5.81 -8.78
N LYS A 171 10.99 4.79 -8.01
CA LYS A 171 11.85 3.73 -7.47
C LYS A 171 12.93 4.23 -6.50
N HIS A 172 12.78 5.41 -5.94
CA HIS A 172 13.64 5.94 -4.87
C HIS A 172 13.22 5.37 -3.51
N TYR A 173 13.35 4.06 -3.33
CA TYR A 173 12.82 3.33 -2.18
C TYR A 173 13.40 3.81 -0.84
N GLU A 174 14.71 4.07 -0.77
CA GLU A 174 15.36 4.55 0.46
C GLU A 174 14.86 5.93 0.89
N GLN A 175 14.71 6.86 -0.07
CA GLN A 175 14.17 8.20 0.20
C GLN A 175 12.70 8.15 0.60
N CYS A 176 11.94 7.24 -0.02
CA CYS A 176 10.55 6.94 0.35
C CYS A 176 10.47 6.48 1.81
N ILE A 177 11.27 5.50 2.20
CA ILE A 177 11.35 5.00 3.58
C ILE A 177 11.73 6.12 4.54
N ALA A 178 12.78 6.90 4.25
CA ALA A 178 13.20 8.00 5.10
C ALA A 178 12.11 9.08 5.28
N SER A 179 11.28 9.30 4.28
CA SER A 179 10.14 10.23 4.36
C SER A 179 8.98 9.65 5.16
N LEU A 180 8.71 8.35 5.00
CA LEU A 180 7.67 7.64 5.75
C LEU A 180 8.03 7.44 7.22
N GLU A 181 9.29 7.18 7.57
CA GLU A 181 9.73 7.07 8.97
C GLU A 181 9.59 8.41 9.72
N ARG A 182 9.86 9.54 9.04
CA ARG A 182 9.55 10.87 9.60
C ARG A 182 8.04 11.06 9.78
N ALA A 183 7.23 10.63 8.81
CA ALA A 183 5.77 10.67 8.93
C ALA A 183 5.24 9.75 10.05
N LYS A 184 5.93 8.64 10.33
CA LYS A 184 5.56 7.67 11.36
C LYS A 184 5.65 8.29 12.76
N GLN A 185 6.56 9.25 12.97
CA GLN A 185 6.65 10.00 14.22
C GLN A 185 5.42 10.89 14.47
N LEU A 186 4.73 11.32 13.41
CA LEU A 186 3.52 12.13 13.51
C LEU A 186 2.30 11.25 13.81
N GLU A 187 2.09 10.21 13.00
CA GLU A 187 0.94 9.31 13.14
C GLU A 187 1.36 7.86 12.85
N PRO A 188 1.85 7.11 13.85
CA PRO A 188 2.48 5.80 13.64
C PRO A 188 1.51 4.71 13.18
N LYS A 189 0.21 4.91 13.44
CA LYS A 189 -0.85 3.91 13.17
C LYS A 189 -1.63 4.20 11.89
N HIS A 190 -1.22 5.20 11.10
CA HIS A 190 -1.96 5.61 9.91
C HIS A 190 -1.93 4.49 8.83
N PRO A 191 -3.08 3.95 8.40
CA PRO A 191 -3.12 2.78 7.51
C PRO A 191 -2.36 2.97 6.19
N ALA A 192 -2.51 4.15 5.56
CA ALA A 192 -1.83 4.42 4.29
C ALA A 192 -0.30 4.55 4.45
N LEU A 193 0.17 4.96 5.64
CA LEU A 193 1.59 5.03 5.94
C LEU A 193 2.17 3.62 6.01
N LEU A 194 1.51 2.75 6.78
CA LEU A 194 1.94 1.36 6.96
C LEU A 194 1.93 0.59 5.63
N GLN A 195 0.92 0.79 4.78
CA GLN A 195 0.86 0.19 3.45
C GLN A 195 1.99 0.67 2.52
N LEU A 196 2.36 1.96 2.58
CA LEU A 196 3.49 2.47 1.80
C LEU A 196 4.84 1.96 2.32
N LEU A 197 5.01 1.86 3.64
CA LEU A 197 6.20 1.24 4.25
C LEU A 197 6.31 -0.23 3.87
N LYS A 198 5.20 -1.00 3.93
CA LYS A 198 5.13 -2.39 3.46
C LYS A 198 5.66 -2.49 2.03
N GLN A 199 5.11 -1.68 1.13
CA GLN A 199 5.48 -1.71 -0.28
C GLN A 199 6.93 -1.30 -0.52
N ALA A 200 7.42 -0.27 0.16
CA ALA A 200 8.80 0.19 0.04
C ALA A 200 9.80 -0.84 0.59
N TYR A 201 9.54 -1.44 1.76
CA TYR A 201 10.38 -2.49 2.33
C TYR A 201 10.39 -3.76 1.47
N TYR A 202 9.24 -4.15 0.93
CA TYR A 202 9.13 -5.29 0.04
C TYR A 202 9.95 -5.09 -1.24
N LEU A 203 9.81 -3.93 -1.90
CA LEU A 203 10.53 -3.62 -3.14
C LEU A 203 12.04 -3.46 -2.92
N LEU A 204 12.45 -2.98 -1.74
CA LEU A 204 13.87 -2.89 -1.36
C LEU A 204 14.45 -4.26 -0.96
N GLY A 205 13.62 -5.24 -0.62
CA GLY A 205 14.05 -6.52 -0.05
C GLY A 205 14.51 -6.42 1.41
N ASP A 206 14.06 -5.40 2.15
CA ASP A 206 14.36 -5.25 3.58
C ASP A 206 13.38 -6.06 4.44
N TRP A 207 13.57 -7.38 4.43
CA TRP A 207 12.74 -8.35 5.15
C TRP A 207 12.80 -8.17 6.67
N SER A 208 13.89 -7.61 7.19
CA SER A 208 14.07 -7.39 8.62
C SER A 208 13.15 -6.28 9.13
N ARG A 209 13.11 -5.13 8.44
CA ARG A 209 12.19 -4.05 8.78
C ARG A 209 10.74 -4.41 8.45
N LEU A 210 10.51 -5.14 7.36
CA LEU A 210 9.16 -5.61 7.03
C LEU A 210 8.61 -6.54 8.12
N ARG A 211 9.43 -7.45 8.66
CA ARG A 211 9.05 -8.30 9.80
C ARG A 211 8.66 -7.49 11.03
N ALA A 212 9.44 -6.46 11.36
CA ALA A 212 9.14 -5.58 12.49
C ALA A 212 7.82 -4.80 12.31
N LEU A 213 7.41 -4.56 11.06
CA LEU A 213 6.18 -3.85 10.71
C LEU A 213 4.92 -4.74 10.76
N LEU A 214 5.07 -6.07 10.69
CA LEU A 214 3.93 -7.02 10.63
C LEU A 214 2.88 -6.81 11.76
N PRO A 215 3.25 -6.63 13.04
CA PRO A 215 2.25 -6.45 14.11
C PRO A 215 1.44 -5.17 13.97
N GLU A 216 2.04 -4.11 13.40
CA GLU A 216 1.33 -2.85 13.12
C GLU A 216 0.42 -3.00 11.89
N LEU A 217 0.88 -3.73 10.87
CA LEU A 217 0.08 -4.04 9.67
C LEU A 217 -1.16 -4.85 10.01
N GLU A 218 -1.03 -5.88 10.84
CA GLU A 218 -2.14 -6.74 11.28
C GLU A 218 -3.24 -5.91 11.97
N LYS A 219 -2.85 -4.97 12.84
CA LYS A 219 -3.79 -4.20 13.67
C LYS A 219 -4.43 -3.02 12.95
N HIS A 220 -3.74 -2.41 11.98
CA HIS A 220 -4.12 -1.09 11.48
C HIS A 220 -4.23 -0.98 9.96
N ALA A 221 -3.66 -1.89 9.17
CA ALA A 221 -3.57 -1.70 7.72
C ALA A 221 -4.79 -2.20 6.92
N ASN A 222 -5.86 -2.66 7.59
CA ASN A 222 -7.12 -3.15 7.01
C ASN A 222 -6.91 -4.12 5.84
N MET A 223 -5.97 -5.05 5.99
CA MET A 223 -5.62 -6.03 4.95
C MET A 223 -6.47 -7.29 5.12
N PRO A 224 -6.88 -7.96 4.02
CA PRO A 224 -7.50 -9.27 4.12
C PRO A 224 -6.57 -10.26 4.84
N GLU A 225 -7.13 -11.08 5.74
CA GLU A 225 -6.35 -12.03 6.55
C GLU A 225 -5.49 -12.98 5.68
N ALA A 226 -6.03 -13.42 4.54
CA ALA A 226 -5.29 -14.26 3.59
C ALA A 226 -4.07 -13.55 2.99
N GLU A 227 -4.19 -12.27 2.60
CA GLU A 227 -3.07 -11.47 2.07
C GLU A 227 -2.01 -11.25 3.16
N PHE A 228 -2.44 -10.98 4.39
CA PHE A 228 -1.52 -10.80 5.51
C PHE A 228 -0.75 -12.09 5.83
N HIS A 229 -1.43 -13.24 5.90
CA HIS A 229 -0.77 -14.52 6.11
C HIS A 229 0.20 -14.87 4.98
N GLN A 230 -0.13 -14.56 3.73
CA GLN A 230 0.80 -14.75 2.61
C GLN A 230 2.04 -13.86 2.77
N LEU A 231 1.87 -12.59 3.12
CA LEU A 231 2.99 -11.68 3.38
C LEU A 231 3.89 -12.17 4.51
N GLU A 232 3.30 -12.64 5.61
CA GLU A 232 4.05 -13.24 6.72
C GLU A 232 4.89 -14.44 6.26
N LEU A 233 4.26 -15.35 5.50
CA LEU A 233 4.93 -16.53 4.96
C LEU A 233 6.14 -16.13 4.10
N GLU A 234 5.95 -15.21 3.15
CA GLU A 234 7.02 -14.71 2.28
C GLU A 234 8.17 -14.08 3.09
N VAL A 235 7.85 -13.24 4.09
CA VAL A 235 8.86 -12.63 4.96
C VAL A 235 9.69 -13.69 5.67
N TYR A 236 9.06 -14.71 6.26
CA TYR A 236 9.79 -15.77 6.96
C TYR A 236 10.60 -16.63 6.01
N GLN A 237 10.08 -16.97 4.83
CA GLN A 237 10.80 -17.71 3.81
C GLN A 237 12.08 -16.98 3.38
N HIS A 238 11.97 -15.67 3.13
CA HIS A 238 13.12 -14.85 2.77
C HIS A 238 14.14 -14.75 3.88
N GLN A 239 13.72 -14.57 5.14
CA GLN A 239 14.65 -14.50 6.27
C GLN A 239 15.41 -15.81 6.51
N LEU A 240 14.74 -16.96 6.42
CA LEU A 240 15.38 -18.27 6.54
C LEU A 240 16.39 -18.48 5.39
N THR A 241 15.99 -18.13 4.16
CA THR A 241 16.86 -18.27 2.98
C THR A 241 18.06 -17.33 3.05
N GLU A 242 17.88 -16.09 3.51
CA GLU A 242 18.95 -15.10 3.68
C GLU A 242 19.96 -15.53 4.74
N ALA A 243 19.49 -16.05 5.89
CA ALA A 243 20.37 -16.56 6.94
C ALA A 243 21.23 -17.71 6.44
N ALA A 244 20.62 -18.67 5.74
CA ALA A 244 21.33 -19.79 5.15
C ALA A 244 22.27 -19.39 4.00
N ASN A 245 21.91 -18.38 3.17
CA ASN A 245 22.80 -17.86 2.13
C ASN A 245 24.09 -17.24 2.70
N ARG A 246 24.03 -16.75 3.94
CA ARG A 246 25.17 -16.19 4.67
C ARG A 246 25.92 -17.23 5.51
N ASN A 247 25.50 -18.50 5.47
CA ASN A 247 25.99 -19.56 6.37
C ASN A 247 25.93 -19.17 7.86
N ASP A 248 24.89 -18.42 8.25
CA ASP A 248 24.69 -17.96 9.62
C ASP A 248 23.70 -18.89 10.34
N ILE A 249 24.24 -19.96 10.94
CA ILE A 249 23.47 -21.00 11.64
C ILE A 249 22.70 -20.40 12.82
N ASP A 250 23.35 -19.55 13.62
CA ASP A 250 22.74 -18.93 14.79
C ASP A 250 21.54 -18.07 14.40
N LYS A 251 21.68 -17.25 13.36
CA LYS A 251 20.56 -16.45 12.84
C LYS A 251 19.46 -17.31 12.25
N LEU A 252 19.79 -18.40 11.56
CA LEU A 252 18.80 -19.32 11.00
C LEU A 252 17.96 -19.96 12.12
N GLN A 253 18.61 -20.49 13.15
CA GLN A 253 17.96 -21.10 14.31
C GLN A 253 17.15 -20.07 15.12
N ALA A 254 17.72 -18.89 15.39
CA ALA A 254 17.01 -17.81 16.08
C ALA A 254 15.77 -17.34 15.29
N THR A 255 15.87 -17.28 13.96
CA THR A 255 14.75 -16.94 13.08
C THR A 255 13.63 -17.97 13.20
N TRP A 256 13.97 -19.26 13.18
CA TRP A 256 13.00 -20.35 13.34
C TRP A 256 12.36 -20.40 14.73
N GLN A 257 13.15 -20.22 15.79
CA GLN A 257 12.66 -20.23 17.18
C GLN A 257 11.75 -19.04 17.49
N SER A 258 11.96 -17.92 16.83
CA SER A 258 11.12 -16.72 16.97
C SER A 258 9.83 -16.75 16.15
N LEU A 259 9.62 -17.78 15.32
CA LEU A 259 8.33 -18.02 14.67
C LEU A 259 7.28 -18.44 15.70
N SER A 260 6.04 -17.97 15.53
CA SER A 260 4.93 -18.45 16.36
C SER A 260 4.61 -19.91 16.07
N GLY A 261 3.96 -20.58 17.02
CA GLY A 261 3.64 -22.01 16.90
C GLY A 261 2.75 -22.38 15.71
N ARG A 262 2.04 -21.42 15.09
CA ARG A 262 1.33 -21.64 13.81
C ARG A 262 2.32 -21.84 12.67
N TRP A 263 3.33 -20.97 12.60
CA TRP A 263 4.32 -20.94 11.53
C TRP A 263 5.33 -22.09 11.66
N GLN A 264 5.72 -22.46 12.88
CA GLN A 264 6.56 -23.65 13.11
C GLN A 264 5.88 -24.96 12.71
N ARG A 265 4.55 -25.01 12.68
CA ARG A 265 3.76 -26.18 12.23
C ARG A 265 3.41 -26.12 10.74
N SER A 266 3.66 -25.00 10.07
CA SER A 266 3.48 -24.88 8.62
C SER A 266 4.43 -25.83 7.91
N GLU A 267 3.87 -26.70 7.07
CA GLU A 267 4.65 -27.69 6.31
C GLU A 267 5.59 -27.00 5.33
N ALA A 268 5.13 -25.93 4.68
CA ALA A 268 5.94 -25.14 3.75
C ALA A 268 7.18 -24.52 4.42
N LEU A 269 7.03 -23.86 5.58
CA LEU A 269 8.17 -23.26 6.29
C LEU A 269 9.09 -24.31 6.88
N ARG A 270 8.54 -25.39 7.43
CA ARG A 270 9.36 -26.45 8.04
C ARG A 270 10.17 -27.20 6.98
N SER A 271 9.57 -27.46 5.81
CA SER A 271 10.25 -28.06 4.66
C SER A 271 11.40 -27.16 4.21
N LEU A 272 11.14 -25.86 4.00
CA LEU A 272 12.16 -24.90 3.65
C LEU A 272 13.27 -24.86 4.71
N TYR A 273 12.92 -24.82 5.99
CA TYR A 273 13.88 -24.79 7.09
C TYR A 273 14.80 -26.02 7.08
N ALA A 274 14.25 -27.22 6.90
CA ALA A 274 15.03 -28.44 6.80
C ALA A 274 15.97 -28.44 5.58
N GLN A 275 15.51 -27.95 4.42
CA GLN A 275 16.35 -27.76 3.24
C GLN A 275 17.49 -26.78 3.50
N GLN A 276 17.21 -25.67 4.19
CA GLN A 276 18.23 -24.68 4.55
C GLN A 276 19.25 -25.24 5.54
N LEU A 277 18.81 -26.02 6.53
CA LEU A 277 19.71 -26.72 7.46
C LEU A 277 20.64 -27.69 6.74
N HIS A 278 20.10 -28.52 5.83
CA HIS A 278 20.91 -29.43 5.02
C HIS A 278 21.98 -28.67 4.21
N ARG A 279 21.59 -27.56 3.59
CA ARG A 279 22.50 -26.75 2.76
C ARG A 279 23.69 -26.20 3.54
N ILE A 280 23.53 -25.88 4.81
CA ILE A 280 24.60 -25.37 5.68
C ILE A 280 25.30 -26.48 6.49
N GLY A 281 24.93 -27.75 6.29
CA GLY A 281 25.56 -28.92 6.91
C GLY A 281 24.94 -29.38 8.25
N GLU A 282 23.82 -28.80 8.67
CA GLU A 282 23.12 -29.13 9.91
C GLU A 282 22.12 -30.28 9.72
N ASP A 283 22.61 -31.40 9.19
CA ASP A 283 21.79 -32.55 8.80
C ASP A 283 21.07 -33.21 9.98
N THR A 284 21.68 -33.21 11.16
CA THR A 284 21.12 -33.85 12.36
C THR A 284 19.82 -33.19 12.81
N GLU A 285 19.73 -31.87 12.72
CA GLU A 285 18.50 -31.13 12.99
C GLU A 285 17.54 -31.19 11.80
N ALA A 286 18.05 -31.09 10.57
CA ALA A 286 17.24 -31.22 9.35
C ALA A 286 16.43 -32.52 9.34
N GLU A 287 17.08 -33.62 9.77
CA GLU A 287 16.50 -34.96 9.83
C GLU A 287 15.27 -35.00 10.74
N LYS A 288 15.34 -34.39 11.93
CA LYS A 288 14.21 -34.30 12.86
C LYS A 288 13.02 -33.56 12.25
N HIS A 289 13.30 -32.47 11.52
CA HIS A 289 12.26 -31.67 10.87
C HIS A 289 11.59 -32.40 9.72
N LEU A 290 12.36 -33.09 8.87
CA LEU A 290 11.81 -33.92 7.79
C LEU A 290 11.06 -35.13 8.31
N ARG A 291 11.59 -35.83 9.33
CA ARG A 291 10.90 -36.95 9.96
C ARG A 291 9.53 -36.54 10.49
N TRP A 292 9.45 -35.37 11.13
CA TRP A 292 8.18 -34.84 11.61
C TRP A 292 7.18 -34.55 10.48
N LEU A 293 7.65 -34.07 9.32
CA LEU A 293 6.80 -33.83 8.15
C LEU A 293 6.29 -35.13 7.54
N LEU A 294 7.21 -36.06 7.26
CA LEU A 294 6.92 -37.35 6.62
C LEU A 294 6.03 -38.26 7.47
N ASN A 295 6.07 -38.12 8.80
CA ASN A 295 5.13 -38.81 9.71
C ASN A 295 3.68 -38.28 9.64
N ARG A 296 3.44 -37.09 9.06
CA ARG A 296 2.11 -36.48 8.99
C ARG A 296 1.53 -36.56 7.59
N ALA A 297 2.36 -36.29 6.59
CA ALA A 297 1.97 -36.31 5.19
C ALA A 297 3.14 -36.84 4.37
N TRP A 298 2.86 -37.86 3.57
CA TRP A 298 3.84 -38.40 2.64
C TRP A 298 4.13 -37.41 1.51
N ASP A 299 5.41 -37.14 1.28
CA ASP A 299 5.91 -36.30 0.19
C ASP A 299 7.19 -36.95 -0.38
N SER A 300 7.21 -37.13 -1.70
CA SER A 300 8.31 -37.83 -2.37
C SER A 300 9.60 -37.03 -2.39
N ASP A 301 9.52 -35.71 -2.53
CA ASP A 301 10.68 -34.82 -2.61
C ASP A 301 11.33 -34.71 -1.23
N LEU A 302 10.52 -34.67 -0.16
CA LEU A 302 11.01 -34.72 1.21
C LEU A 302 11.67 -36.05 1.56
N ALA A 303 11.12 -37.17 1.05
CA ALA A 303 11.71 -38.49 1.25
C ALA A 303 13.06 -38.62 0.55
N GLU A 304 13.19 -38.10 -0.68
CA GLU A 304 14.47 -38.07 -1.41
C GLU A 304 15.52 -37.24 -0.65
N LEU A 305 15.13 -36.07 -0.14
CA LEU A 305 16.01 -35.24 0.70
C LEU A 305 16.40 -35.94 2.00
N TYR A 306 15.45 -36.59 2.68
CA TYR A 306 15.71 -37.33 3.92
C TYR A 306 16.77 -38.43 3.74
N GLY A 307 16.80 -39.08 2.58
CA GLY A 307 17.81 -40.07 2.23
C GLY A 307 19.22 -39.49 2.08
N CYS A 308 19.35 -38.19 1.83
CA CYS A 308 20.64 -37.49 1.74
C CYS A 308 21.18 -37.07 3.12
N LEU A 309 20.32 -36.75 4.08
CA LEU A 309 20.71 -36.17 5.37
C LEU A 309 21.46 -37.15 6.26
N VAL A 310 22.56 -36.75 6.90
CA VAL A 310 23.23 -37.51 7.98
C VAL A 310 22.57 -37.25 9.35
N GLY A 311 21.68 -38.15 9.77
CA GLY A 311 21.06 -38.10 11.09
C GLY A 311 22.05 -38.44 12.23
N ALA A 312 21.66 -38.11 13.47
CA ALA A 312 22.46 -38.40 14.66
C ALA A 312 22.61 -39.91 14.97
N ASP A 313 21.59 -40.70 14.63
CA ASP A 313 21.59 -42.16 14.74
C ASP A 313 21.15 -42.79 13.39
N PRO A 314 22.10 -43.32 12.60
CA PRO A 314 21.80 -43.96 11.32
C PRO A 314 20.83 -45.14 11.41
N ALA A 315 20.85 -45.89 12.51
CA ALA A 315 20.01 -47.06 12.71
C ALA A 315 18.56 -46.65 13.01
N ALA A 316 18.37 -45.62 13.85
CA ALA A 316 17.04 -45.04 14.05
C ALA A 316 16.49 -44.40 12.77
N GLN A 317 17.36 -43.75 11.97
CA GLN A 317 16.96 -43.09 10.73
C GLN A 317 16.42 -44.07 9.69
N ILE A 318 17.10 -45.21 9.47
CA ILE A 318 16.62 -46.26 8.56
C ILE A 318 15.36 -46.94 9.10
N SER A 319 15.28 -47.18 10.41
CA SER A 319 14.09 -47.79 11.03
C SER A 319 12.84 -46.93 10.85
N ALA A 320 12.96 -45.60 10.95
CA ALA A 320 11.87 -44.68 10.66
C ALA A 320 11.40 -44.78 9.19
N ALA A 321 12.34 -44.81 8.24
CA ALA A 321 12.03 -44.95 6.82
C ALA A 321 11.41 -46.33 6.47
N GLU A 322 11.84 -47.41 7.13
CA GLU A 322 11.21 -48.73 7.00
C GLU A 322 9.79 -48.72 7.57
N GLY A 323 9.52 -47.89 8.59
CA GLY A 323 8.18 -47.62 9.11
C GLY A 323 7.28 -46.98 8.05
N TRP A 324 7.76 -45.93 7.37
CA TRP A 324 7.02 -45.27 6.29
C TRP A 324 6.72 -46.20 5.12
N LEU A 325 7.62 -47.14 4.82
CA LEU A 325 7.39 -48.14 3.77
C LEU A 325 6.19 -49.05 4.09
N LYS A 326 5.99 -49.37 5.37
CA LYS A 326 4.84 -50.15 5.83
C LYS A 326 3.53 -49.34 5.83
N GLU A 327 3.63 -48.06 6.17
CA GLU A 327 2.46 -47.18 6.30
C GLU A 327 1.95 -46.65 4.95
N TYR A 328 2.84 -46.13 4.11
CA TYR A 328 2.50 -45.49 2.84
C TYR A 328 2.71 -46.39 1.62
N GLY A 329 3.37 -47.55 1.78
CA GLY A 329 3.63 -48.51 0.72
C GLY A 329 4.90 -48.21 -0.09
N GLU A 330 5.11 -48.99 -1.15
CA GLU A 330 6.30 -48.86 -2.01
C GLU A 330 6.18 -47.63 -2.93
N SER A 331 7.15 -46.72 -2.83
CA SER A 331 7.36 -45.59 -3.74
C SER A 331 8.82 -45.57 -4.20
N ALA A 332 9.09 -45.20 -5.46
CA ALA A 332 10.45 -45.12 -5.99
C ALA A 332 11.34 -44.15 -5.16
N SER A 333 10.80 -43.00 -4.77
CA SER A 333 11.49 -42.02 -3.91
C SER A 333 11.86 -42.62 -2.55
N LEU A 334 10.93 -43.33 -1.91
CA LEU A 334 11.14 -43.99 -0.62
C LEU A 334 12.16 -45.12 -0.70
N LEU A 335 12.08 -45.94 -1.76
CA LEU A 335 13.01 -47.04 -1.98
C LEU A 335 14.42 -46.52 -2.25
N THR A 336 14.57 -45.44 -3.01
CA THR A 336 15.87 -44.77 -3.20
C THR A 336 16.39 -44.22 -1.88
N CYS A 337 15.53 -43.59 -1.07
CA CYS A 337 15.87 -43.13 0.27
C CYS A 337 16.35 -44.28 1.17
N LEU A 338 15.61 -45.38 1.24
CA LEU A 338 15.99 -46.60 1.98
C LEU A 338 17.30 -47.20 1.48
N GLY A 339 17.55 -47.17 0.17
CA GLY A 339 18.81 -47.60 -0.42
C GLY A 339 19.99 -46.76 0.09
N ARG A 340 19.87 -45.42 0.08
CA ARG A 340 20.89 -44.51 0.63
C ARG A 340 21.11 -44.71 2.13
N LEU A 341 20.04 -44.85 2.91
CA LEU A 341 20.14 -45.11 4.35
C LEU A 341 20.75 -46.49 4.64
N SER A 342 20.45 -47.50 3.82
CA SER A 342 21.06 -48.83 3.91
C SER A 342 22.55 -48.78 3.61
N MET A 343 22.97 -48.02 2.58
CA MET A 343 24.40 -47.78 2.31
C MET A 343 25.10 -47.17 3.52
N ARG A 344 24.47 -46.18 4.18
CA ARG A 344 25.10 -45.53 5.34
C ARG A 344 25.16 -46.42 6.59
N ASN A 345 24.28 -47.41 6.70
CA ASN A 345 24.32 -48.43 7.74
C ASN A 345 25.15 -49.67 7.33
N GLU A 346 25.87 -49.61 6.21
CA GLU A 346 26.67 -50.72 5.67
C GLU A 346 25.85 -51.99 5.34
N LEU A 347 24.55 -51.84 5.11
CA LEU A 347 23.61 -52.91 4.76
C LEU A 347 23.54 -53.08 3.24
N TRP A 348 24.68 -53.42 2.62
CA TRP A 348 24.88 -53.43 1.17
C TRP A 348 23.83 -54.25 0.40
N GLY A 349 23.50 -55.46 0.89
CA GLY A 349 22.52 -56.32 0.25
C GLY A 349 21.10 -55.74 0.26
N LYS A 350 20.71 -55.07 1.36
CA LYS A 350 19.43 -54.34 1.43
C LYS A 350 19.45 -53.13 0.50
N ALA A 351 20.56 -52.38 0.47
CA ALA A 351 20.71 -51.22 -0.40
C ALA A 351 20.49 -51.59 -1.87
N GLN A 352 21.14 -52.67 -2.32
CA GLN A 352 20.96 -53.20 -3.67
C GLN A 352 19.48 -53.51 -3.96
N GLN A 353 18.81 -54.28 -3.09
CA GLN A 353 17.41 -54.66 -3.28
C GLN A 353 16.48 -53.44 -3.36
N TYR A 354 16.68 -52.44 -2.51
CA TYR A 354 15.87 -51.22 -2.53
C TYR A 354 16.10 -50.41 -3.80
N PHE A 355 17.34 -50.21 -4.24
CA PHE A 355 17.63 -49.49 -5.48
C PHE A 355 17.09 -50.23 -6.72
N GLU A 356 17.27 -51.54 -6.81
CA GLU A 356 16.72 -52.35 -7.90
C GLU A 356 15.19 -52.25 -7.96
N LYS A 357 14.51 -52.41 -6.81
CA LYS A 357 13.06 -52.23 -6.73
C LYS A 357 12.63 -50.81 -7.13
N SER A 358 13.36 -49.78 -6.71
CA SER A 358 13.07 -48.40 -7.10
C SER A 358 13.11 -48.24 -8.62
N LEU A 359 14.16 -48.77 -9.27
CA LEU A 359 14.33 -48.70 -10.73
C LEU A 359 13.27 -49.48 -11.50
N LEU A 360 12.70 -50.55 -10.91
CA LEU A 360 11.55 -51.26 -11.46
C LEU A 360 10.27 -50.40 -11.45
N LEU A 361 10.07 -49.58 -10.41
CA LEU A 361 8.91 -48.69 -10.32
C LEU A 361 9.06 -47.45 -11.20
N ARG A 362 10.23 -46.81 -11.15
CA ARG A 362 10.56 -45.60 -11.91
C ARG A 362 12.02 -45.66 -12.29
N ARG A 363 12.29 -45.69 -13.59
CA ARG A 363 13.65 -45.48 -14.09
C ARG A 363 14.09 -44.08 -13.71
N ASP A 364 15.20 -43.95 -13.02
CA ASP A 364 15.72 -42.67 -12.54
C ASP A 364 17.25 -42.65 -12.65
N PRO A 365 17.83 -41.64 -13.33
CA PRO A 365 19.29 -41.56 -13.49
C PRO A 365 20.05 -41.53 -12.17
N ILE A 366 19.49 -40.89 -11.13
CA ILE A 366 20.14 -40.75 -9.83
C ILE A 366 20.18 -42.11 -9.15
N THR A 367 19.06 -42.82 -9.07
CA THR A 367 19.02 -44.18 -8.50
C THR A 367 19.93 -45.15 -9.28
N SER A 368 19.98 -45.06 -10.62
CA SER A 368 20.90 -45.88 -11.43
C SER A 368 22.36 -45.60 -11.09
N ALA A 369 22.73 -44.34 -10.92
CA ALA A 369 24.08 -43.96 -10.53
C ALA A 369 24.44 -44.45 -9.12
N GLU A 370 23.51 -44.38 -8.15
CA GLU A 370 23.75 -44.88 -6.79
C GLU A 370 23.96 -46.40 -6.76
N LEU A 371 23.14 -47.16 -7.51
CA LEU A 371 23.31 -48.61 -7.63
C LEU A 371 24.61 -48.97 -8.36
N ALA A 372 24.96 -48.21 -9.41
CA ALA A 372 26.23 -48.39 -10.13
C ALA A 372 27.43 -48.13 -9.21
N ARG A 373 27.39 -47.10 -8.35
CA ARG A 373 28.42 -46.84 -7.33
C ARG A 373 28.58 -48.00 -6.36
N LEU A 374 27.47 -48.61 -5.93
CA LEU A 374 27.50 -49.81 -5.09
C LEU A 374 28.17 -50.98 -5.82
N PHE A 375 27.74 -51.32 -7.04
CA PHE A 375 28.36 -52.42 -7.81
C PHE A 375 29.84 -52.18 -8.12
N GLN A 376 30.22 -50.94 -8.42
CA GLN A 376 31.62 -50.57 -8.61
C GLN A 376 32.44 -50.86 -7.35
N SER A 377 31.90 -50.52 -6.18
CA SER A 377 32.56 -50.75 -4.89
C SER A 377 32.64 -52.24 -4.52
N LEU A 378 31.69 -53.05 -5.01
CA LEU A 378 31.68 -54.51 -4.87
C LEU A 378 32.57 -55.22 -5.92
N GLY A 379 33.17 -54.49 -6.85
CA GLY A 379 34.02 -55.04 -7.92
C GLY A 379 33.27 -55.50 -9.18
N GLU A 380 31.95 -55.34 -9.23
CA GLU A 380 31.11 -55.74 -10.37
C GLU A 380 31.06 -54.65 -11.46
N LYS A 381 32.24 -54.35 -12.03
CA LYS A 381 32.44 -53.22 -12.97
C LYS A 381 31.54 -53.26 -14.19
N ASP A 382 31.27 -54.44 -14.76
CA ASP A 382 30.44 -54.57 -15.97
C ASP A 382 28.97 -54.20 -15.70
N LYS A 383 28.44 -54.56 -14.52
CA LYS A 383 27.08 -54.19 -14.12
C LYS A 383 27.00 -52.68 -13.81
N ALA A 384 28.01 -52.15 -13.13
CA ALA A 384 28.10 -50.73 -12.85
C ALA A 384 28.15 -49.90 -14.15
N ALA A 385 28.97 -50.30 -15.12
CA ALA A 385 29.09 -49.61 -16.41
C ALA A 385 27.75 -49.56 -17.17
N LYS A 386 27.01 -50.68 -17.21
CA LYS A 386 25.67 -50.74 -17.83
C LYS A 386 24.69 -49.78 -17.18
N LEU A 387 24.64 -49.74 -15.84
CA LEU A 387 23.74 -48.84 -15.13
C LEU A 387 24.13 -47.36 -15.30
N TYR A 388 25.42 -47.03 -15.34
CA TYR A 388 25.85 -45.68 -15.68
C TYR A 388 25.45 -45.29 -17.11
N GLU A 389 25.62 -46.19 -18.07
CA GLU A 389 25.19 -45.98 -19.46
C GLU A 389 23.68 -45.76 -19.55
N GLU A 390 22.87 -46.64 -18.94
CA GLU A 390 21.42 -46.52 -18.90
C GLU A 390 20.97 -45.20 -18.24
N GLY A 391 21.56 -44.86 -17.09
CA GLY A 391 21.28 -43.60 -16.40
C GLY A 391 21.66 -42.37 -17.23
N LEU A 392 22.80 -42.40 -17.91
CA LEU A 392 23.26 -41.31 -18.77
C LEU A 392 22.36 -41.13 -19.99
N LEU A 393 22.02 -42.22 -20.68
CA LEU A 393 21.11 -42.19 -21.82
C LEU A 393 19.70 -41.74 -21.44
N GLN A 394 19.28 -41.99 -20.19
CA GLN A 394 18.03 -41.48 -19.68
C GLN A 394 18.08 -39.98 -19.33
N ALA A 395 19.21 -39.50 -18.80
CA ALA A 395 19.41 -38.09 -18.48
C ALA A 395 19.59 -37.21 -19.73
N VAL A 396 20.12 -37.78 -20.82
CA VAL A 396 20.38 -37.07 -22.08
C VAL A 396 19.31 -37.45 -23.10
N THR A 397 18.27 -36.62 -23.23
CA THR A 397 17.09 -36.94 -24.05
C THR A 397 17.26 -36.70 -25.55
N ASP A 398 18.25 -35.90 -25.99
CA ASP A 398 18.38 -35.46 -27.39
C ASP A 398 19.83 -35.48 -27.90
N LEU A 399 20.33 -36.68 -28.22
CA LEU A 399 21.60 -36.80 -28.94
C LEU A 399 21.36 -36.66 -30.46
N PRO A 400 22.13 -35.84 -31.17
CA PRO A 400 22.05 -35.75 -32.63
C PRO A 400 22.37 -37.11 -33.26
N LYS A 401 21.69 -37.45 -34.35
CA LYS A 401 21.96 -38.67 -35.12
C LYS A 401 23.28 -38.52 -35.87
N LEU A 402 24.38 -38.91 -35.22
CA LEU A 402 25.71 -38.93 -35.81
C LEU A 402 26.01 -40.29 -36.44
N PRO A 403 26.78 -40.35 -37.54
CA PRO A 403 27.24 -41.61 -38.10
C PRO A 403 28.20 -42.29 -37.12
N MET A 404 27.88 -43.52 -36.72
CA MET A 404 28.71 -44.34 -35.83
C MET A 404 29.57 -45.30 -36.66
N PRO A 405 30.83 -45.58 -36.25
CA PRO A 405 31.67 -46.53 -36.95
C PRO A 405 31.06 -47.93 -36.93
N SER A 406 30.98 -48.58 -38.08
CA SER A 406 30.66 -50.01 -38.15
C SER A 406 31.78 -50.84 -37.52
N GLN A 407 31.43 -51.97 -36.90
CA GLN A 407 32.42 -52.88 -36.32
C GLN A 407 33.46 -53.26 -37.40
N GLY A 408 34.72 -52.89 -37.19
CA GLY A 408 35.84 -53.18 -38.09
C GLY A 408 36.36 -52.01 -38.94
N THR A 409 35.76 -50.81 -38.87
CA THR A 409 36.32 -49.64 -39.55
C THR A 409 37.56 -49.14 -38.78
N PRO A 410 38.77 -49.12 -39.37
CA PRO A 410 39.94 -48.58 -38.70
C PRO A 410 39.74 -47.09 -38.44
N LEU A 411 40.02 -46.65 -37.21
CA LEU A 411 40.07 -45.22 -36.86
C LEU A 411 41.28 -44.63 -37.60
N LEU A 412 41.08 -44.12 -38.81
CA LEU A 412 42.10 -43.39 -39.55
C LEU A 412 42.48 -42.16 -38.72
N GLY A 413 43.70 -42.17 -38.20
CA GLY A 413 44.16 -41.22 -37.21
C GLY A 413 44.19 -39.78 -37.72
N ALA A 414 43.83 -38.88 -36.81
CA ALA A 414 44.25 -37.49 -36.78
C ALA A 414 45.77 -37.39 -36.57
N HIS A 415 46.54 -37.81 -37.57
CA HIS A 415 47.94 -37.47 -37.73
C HIS A 415 48.11 -36.76 -39.08
N ALA A 416 48.00 -35.44 -39.02
CA ALA A 416 48.66 -34.51 -39.94
C ALA A 416 49.11 -33.31 -39.11
#